data_AF-A0A7W9L8M1-F1
#
_entry.id   AF-A0A7W9L8M1-F1
#
_cell.length_a   1.000
_cell.length_b   1.000
_cell.length_c   1.000
_cell.angle_alpha   90.00
_cell.angle_beta   90.00
_cell.angle_gamma   90.00
#
_symmetry.space_group_name_H-M   'P 1'
#
loop_
_entity.id
_entity.type
_entity.pdbx_description
1 polymer ?
#
loop_
_entity_poly.entity_id
_entity_poly.type
_entity_poly.pdbx_seq_one_letter_code
_entity_poly.pdbx_strand_id
1 'polypeptide(L)'
;MNLSLSDLAPPLRWTSPGQIAPIVEEPQLPEAWWQAIPLDRACAMVGTQAVAGRLADLAVACWGHLMVGDILPLLRFSDPAEAERTPETLGKDVVQKLFSGVFERLLEPAPEAAPAPSRPDRPLPELIDDLFGALDDRQRAIARDRLYAAQRATLDELAQRFSVTRERIRQIERDLRDHVEAWLGKPDASALVAHVSWLRGRLGSAVPADDLQAAVPWHRTELRSLGIPAWRFVRTLLTGYDQSDGWLVAGGADELREKTRQLFTDGPRPLGEAVSMVAQLGVREDVAERWILAVPQLRVLGQHVVPWPRSINEKAEAVLAVAGAPLSPEEIQERIGEDYSLVGIRNQLTADERFRRVDRNKYGLTRWGGDEYLGIREMIAREIERAGGEASVSTIVTNLTAKYDVSESSVRAYSGGPGFERTQRGWIRVAGTSPTGEAEPYQPRKDVSETRRSFRSRDGRWWHRVDVNAEHLRGSGSPLPTGFAAYLGMAPGGQLTASTPSGDVVISWHNQPTMGSIRNVLADFKASEGDHVFLTVSDGGELLTRYLPAAPVGMPPVNRALYLIGYTAPVSSELEGLRLIGARIGMPDTAGREEVLSRLRERGDRDILGFLGA
;
A
#
# COMPACT_ATOMS: atom_id res chain seq x y z
N MET A 1 27.98 14.94 42.30
CA MET A 1 27.37 13.69 41.79
C MET A 1 26.29 14.09 40.77
N ASN A 2 26.17 13.44 39.59
CA ASN A 2 25.19 13.83 38.56
C ASN A 2 23.97 12.89 38.47
N LEU A 3 23.55 12.29 39.60
CA LEU A 3 22.41 11.39 39.65
C LEU A 3 21.23 12.12 40.31
N SER A 4 20.06 12.10 39.68
CA SER A 4 18.79 12.57 40.25
C SER A 4 18.18 11.54 41.19
N LEU A 5 17.14 11.92 41.93
CA LEU A 5 16.42 10.97 42.80
C LEU A 5 15.80 9.81 41.98
N SER A 6 15.34 10.08 40.76
CA SER A 6 14.77 9.09 39.84
C SER A 6 15.77 8.10 39.24
N ASP A 7 17.08 8.44 39.29
CA ASP A 7 18.15 7.52 38.89
C ASP A 7 18.45 6.51 40.01
N LEU A 8 18.17 6.90 41.26
CA LEU A 8 18.43 6.08 42.45
C LEU A 8 17.21 5.27 42.88
N ALA A 9 16.00 5.78 42.64
CA ALA A 9 14.75 5.09 42.94
C ALA A 9 13.95 4.80 41.66
N PRO A 10 14.16 3.63 41.01
CA PRO A 10 13.56 3.30 39.72
C PRO A 10 12.03 3.43 39.63
N PRO A 11 11.24 3.10 40.68
CA PRO A 11 9.78 3.28 40.63
C PRO A 11 9.30 4.71 40.36
N LEU A 12 10.13 5.74 40.59
CA LEU A 12 9.82 7.14 40.21
C LEU A 12 9.66 7.33 38.69
N ARG A 13 10.21 6.42 37.88
CA ARG A 13 10.15 6.50 36.41
C ARG A 13 8.87 5.89 35.83
N TRP A 14 8.20 5.02 36.59
CA TRP A 14 7.02 4.27 36.15
C TRP A 14 5.73 4.66 36.90
N THR A 15 5.84 5.51 37.91
CA THR A 15 4.69 6.08 38.62
C THR A 15 4.27 7.39 37.98
N SER A 16 2.96 7.61 37.81
CA SER A 16 2.46 8.80 37.12
C SER A 16 2.91 10.08 37.85
N PRO A 17 3.40 11.12 37.14
CA PRO A 17 3.79 12.40 37.75
C PRO A 17 2.68 13.03 38.60
N GLY A 18 1.40 12.84 38.24
CA GLY A 18 0.26 13.34 39.01
C GLY A 18 0.03 12.61 40.34
N GLN A 19 0.60 11.40 40.51
CA GLN A 19 0.61 10.67 41.78
C GLN A 19 1.86 11.01 42.62
N ILE A 20 2.96 11.38 41.96
CA ILE A 20 4.22 11.73 42.61
C ILE A 20 4.22 13.15 43.17
N ALA A 21 3.79 14.10 42.33
CA ALA A 21 3.88 15.53 42.60
C ALA A 21 3.27 15.96 43.94
N PRO A 22 2.05 15.52 44.32
CA PRO A 22 1.44 15.93 45.60
C PRO A 22 2.22 15.50 46.85
N ILE A 23 3.10 14.50 46.74
CA ILE A 23 3.81 13.90 47.87
C ILE A 23 5.28 14.40 47.93
N VAL A 24 5.93 14.53 46.77
CA VAL A 24 7.37 14.81 46.65
C VAL A 24 7.68 16.27 46.32
N GLU A 25 6.68 17.08 45.95
CA GLU A 25 6.87 18.53 45.80
C GLU A 25 7.45 19.16 47.07
N GLU A 26 8.44 20.03 46.86
CA GLU A 26 9.14 20.73 47.92
C GLU A 26 9.29 22.20 47.49
N PRO A 27 8.71 23.17 48.23
CA PRO A 27 8.63 24.57 47.79
C PRO A 27 9.95 25.26 47.46
N GLN A 28 11.06 24.75 48.00
CA GLN A 28 12.40 25.30 47.77
C GLN A 28 13.09 24.69 46.54
N LEU A 29 12.50 23.66 45.93
CA LEU A 29 12.98 22.99 44.74
C LEU A 29 12.01 23.26 43.56
N PRO A 30 12.49 23.28 42.31
CA PRO A 30 11.63 23.44 41.14
C PRO A 30 10.67 22.25 40.98
N GLU A 31 9.63 22.45 40.17
CA GLU A 31 8.73 21.37 39.77
C GLU A 31 9.49 20.19 39.17
N ALA A 32 9.04 18.96 39.48
CA ALA A 32 9.68 17.72 39.06
C ALA A 32 11.19 17.60 39.39
N TRP A 33 11.65 18.25 40.48
CA TRP A 33 13.06 18.20 40.90
C TRP A 33 13.63 16.79 41.05
N TRP A 34 12.80 15.80 41.39
CA TRP A 34 13.21 14.40 41.52
C TRP A 34 13.74 13.79 40.22
N GLN A 35 13.45 14.42 39.06
CA GLN A 35 13.99 14.08 37.74
C GLN A 35 15.03 15.11 37.26
N ALA A 36 14.86 16.38 37.63
CA ALA A 36 15.62 17.49 37.03
C ALA A 36 16.88 17.90 37.81
N ILE A 37 16.96 17.60 39.12
CA ILE A 37 18.04 18.06 39.99
C ILE A 37 18.92 16.91 40.46
N PRO A 38 20.26 17.04 40.36
CA PRO A 38 21.20 16.12 41.01
C PRO A 38 20.97 16.03 42.52
N LEU A 39 20.97 14.81 43.07
CA LEU A 39 20.63 14.50 44.46
C LEU A 39 21.48 15.31 45.45
N ASP A 40 22.77 15.53 45.18
CA ASP A 40 23.65 16.33 46.02
C ASP A 40 23.21 17.78 46.15
N ARG A 41 22.74 18.39 45.05
CA ARG A 41 22.16 19.74 45.05
C ARG A 41 20.81 19.78 45.76
N ALA A 42 19.94 18.80 45.54
CA ALA A 42 18.65 18.72 46.23
C ALA A 42 18.87 18.61 47.76
N CYS A 43 19.73 17.69 48.19
CA CYS A 43 20.07 17.51 49.61
C CYS A 43 20.78 18.73 50.21
N ALA A 44 21.59 19.47 49.45
CA ALA A 44 22.20 20.71 49.92
C ALA A 44 21.19 21.86 50.12
N MET A 45 20.12 21.89 49.33
CA MET A 45 19.11 22.95 49.40
C MET A 45 18.08 22.71 50.51
N VAL A 46 17.59 21.48 50.67
CA VAL A 46 16.48 21.17 51.59
C VAL A 46 16.83 20.17 52.69
N GLY A 47 18.05 19.62 52.68
CA GLY A 47 18.54 18.65 53.64
C GLY A 47 18.29 17.20 53.24
N THR A 48 19.27 16.34 53.48
CA THR A 48 19.21 14.89 53.15
C THR A 48 18.01 14.18 53.78
N GLN A 49 17.69 14.53 55.04
CA GLN A 49 16.58 13.95 55.78
C GLN A 49 15.22 14.34 55.18
N ALA A 50 15.09 15.55 54.61
CA ALA A 50 13.87 16.00 53.95
C ALA A 50 13.67 15.25 52.63
N VAL A 51 14.72 15.14 51.80
CA VAL A 51 14.71 14.38 50.54
C VAL A 51 14.37 12.91 50.78
N ALA A 52 15.00 12.28 51.76
CA ALA A 52 14.70 10.90 52.16
C ALA A 52 13.29 10.73 52.72
N GLY A 53 12.79 11.72 53.47
CA GLY A 53 11.42 11.75 53.97
C GLY A 53 10.39 11.76 52.85
N ARG A 54 10.60 12.58 51.82
CA ARG A 54 9.73 12.62 50.62
C ARG A 54 9.71 11.29 49.88
N LEU A 55 10.88 10.65 49.73
CA LEU A 55 10.95 9.33 49.10
C LEU A 55 10.27 8.24 49.97
N ALA A 56 10.40 8.30 51.29
CA ALA A 56 9.76 7.37 52.21
C ALA A 56 8.23 7.54 52.25
N ASP A 57 7.75 8.78 52.22
CA ASP A 57 6.32 9.08 52.06
C ASP A 57 5.76 8.46 50.79
N LEU A 58 6.49 8.58 49.68
CA LEU A 58 6.05 8.03 48.41
C LEU A 58 6.18 6.50 48.37
N ALA A 59 7.19 5.93 49.01
CA ALA A 59 7.33 4.49 49.17
C ALA A 59 6.15 3.87 49.92
N VAL A 60 5.67 4.51 50.99
CA VAL A 60 4.50 4.05 51.74
C VAL A 60 3.20 4.29 50.96
N ALA A 61 3.05 5.47 50.35
CA ALA A 61 1.80 5.86 49.70
C ALA A 61 1.56 5.18 48.35
N CYS A 62 2.61 4.92 47.58
CA CYS A 62 2.50 4.41 46.20
C CYS A 62 3.07 3.00 46.03
N TRP A 63 4.02 2.58 46.87
CA TRP A 63 4.82 1.36 46.65
C TRP A 63 4.88 0.45 47.87
N GLY A 64 3.86 0.50 48.74
CA GLY A 64 3.85 -0.23 50.01
C GLY A 64 4.04 -1.76 49.89
N HIS A 65 3.71 -2.31 48.72
CA HIS A 65 3.84 -3.72 48.37
C HIS A 65 5.22 -4.10 47.78
N LEU A 66 6.03 -3.13 47.37
CA LEU A 66 7.37 -3.40 46.82
C LEU A 66 8.37 -3.64 47.94
N MET A 67 9.40 -4.43 47.67
CA MET A 67 10.52 -4.56 48.59
C MET A 67 11.27 -3.25 48.64
N VAL A 68 11.71 -2.80 49.82
CA VAL A 68 12.43 -1.52 49.97
C VAL A 68 13.73 -1.52 49.15
N GLY A 69 14.35 -2.69 48.95
CA GLY A 69 15.46 -2.88 48.02
C GLY A 69 15.09 -2.72 46.54
N ASP A 70 13.85 -2.93 46.11
CA ASP A 70 13.41 -2.61 44.74
C ASP A 70 13.12 -1.12 44.56
N ILE A 71 12.71 -0.46 45.64
CA ILE A 71 12.47 0.99 45.66
C ILE A 71 13.80 1.75 45.63
N LEU A 72 14.77 1.35 46.45
CA LEU A 72 16.12 1.92 46.49
C LEU A 72 17.16 0.78 46.42
N PRO A 73 17.59 0.36 45.21
CA PRO A 73 18.51 -0.77 44.99
C PRO A 73 19.78 -0.77 45.82
N LEU A 74 20.30 0.41 46.14
CA LEU A 74 21.51 0.55 46.94
C LEU A 74 21.38 -0.01 48.38
N LEU A 75 20.15 -0.14 48.90
CA LEU A 75 19.92 -0.79 50.20
C LEU A 75 20.33 -2.25 50.23
N ARG A 76 20.36 -2.94 49.08
CA ARG A 76 20.83 -4.34 49.00
C ARG A 76 22.30 -4.48 49.37
N PHE A 77 23.07 -3.41 49.28
CA PHE A 77 24.47 -3.37 49.68
C PHE A 77 24.65 -2.78 51.08
N SER A 78 23.81 -1.80 51.44
CA SER A 78 23.95 -1.07 52.70
C SER A 78 23.36 -1.83 53.88
N ASP A 79 22.19 -2.47 53.69
CA ASP A 79 21.35 -3.12 54.69
C ASP A 79 20.56 -4.29 54.06
N PRO A 80 21.22 -5.40 53.68
CA PRO A 80 20.62 -6.48 52.87
C PRO A 80 19.38 -7.12 53.51
N ALA A 81 19.35 -7.26 54.84
CA ALA A 81 18.23 -7.86 55.56
C ALA A 81 16.96 -7.00 55.52
N GLU A 82 17.09 -5.68 55.59
CA GLU A 82 15.95 -4.76 55.53
C GLU A 82 15.50 -4.50 54.08
N ALA A 83 16.41 -4.67 53.11
CA ALA A 83 16.09 -4.56 51.69
C ALA A 83 15.08 -5.62 51.20
N GLU A 84 15.00 -6.76 51.90
CA GLU A 84 14.03 -7.85 51.69
C GLU A 84 12.74 -7.67 52.52
N ARG A 85 12.41 -6.45 52.94
CA ARG A 85 11.13 -6.14 53.59
C ARG A 85 10.39 -5.06 52.80
N THR A 86 9.11 -4.84 53.10
CA THR A 86 8.28 -3.84 52.40
C THR A 86 8.07 -2.57 53.24
N PRO A 87 7.81 -1.40 52.64
CA PRO A 87 7.51 -0.18 53.38
C PRO A 87 6.34 -0.33 54.36
N GLU A 88 5.31 -1.09 54.00
CA GLU A 88 4.15 -1.38 54.85
C GLU A 88 4.53 -2.11 56.16
N THR A 89 5.48 -3.04 56.06
CA THR A 89 5.92 -3.85 57.22
C THR A 89 6.96 -3.16 58.10
N LEU A 90 7.67 -2.17 57.56
CA LEU A 90 8.72 -1.42 58.25
C LEU A 90 8.20 -0.13 58.88
N GLY A 91 7.19 0.49 58.27
CA GLY A 91 6.71 1.81 58.65
C GLY A 91 7.60 2.94 58.13
N LYS A 92 6.99 4.10 57.90
CA LYS A 92 7.63 5.27 57.29
C LYS A 92 8.95 5.66 57.95
N ASP A 93 8.98 5.74 59.28
CA ASP A 93 10.15 6.25 60.01
C ASP A 93 11.38 5.37 59.82
N VAL A 94 11.19 4.05 59.76
CA VAL A 94 12.26 3.09 59.51
C VAL A 94 12.73 3.17 58.06
N VAL A 95 11.79 3.25 57.10
CA VAL A 95 12.11 3.42 55.67
C VAL A 95 12.86 4.72 55.41
N GLN A 96 12.43 5.82 56.03
CA GLN A 96 13.12 7.11 55.95
C GLN A 96 14.54 7.01 56.49
N LYS A 97 14.75 6.37 57.64
CA LYS A 97 16.10 6.19 58.22
C LYS A 97 17.00 5.37 57.29
N LEU A 98 16.47 4.33 56.67
CA LEU A 98 17.20 3.51 55.69
C LEU A 98 17.59 4.34 54.45
N PHE A 99 16.66 5.09 53.86
CA PHE A 99 16.93 5.95 52.71
C PHE A 99 17.91 7.08 53.04
N SER A 100 17.75 7.74 54.19
CA SER A 100 18.70 8.74 54.69
C SER A 100 20.10 8.15 54.83
N GLY A 101 20.24 6.94 55.40
CA GLY A 101 21.54 6.29 55.56
C GLY A 101 22.23 5.95 54.23
N VAL A 102 21.47 5.66 53.18
CA VAL A 102 22.01 5.50 51.82
C VAL A 102 22.45 6.84 51.25
N PHE A 103 21.62 7.88 51.36
CA PHE A 103 21.96 9.20 50.84
C PHE A 103 23.14 9.81 51.57
N GLU A 104 23.23 9.67 52.89
CA GLU A 104 24.38 10.12 53.68
C GLU A 104 25.66 9.41 53.21
N ARG A 105 25.65 8.09 53.00
CA ARG A 105 26.81 7.36 52.45
C ARG A 105 27.16 7.78 51.01
N LEU A 106 26.19 8.15 50.19
CA LEU A 106 26.43 8.66 48.83
C LEU A 106 26.97 10.10 48.81
N LEU A 107 26.62 10.89 49.83
CA LEU A 107 27.00 12.29 49.98
C LEU A 107 28.23 12.48 50.87
N GLU A 108 28.65 11.44 51.60
CA GLU A 108 29.92 11.41 52.29
C GLU A 108 31.02 11.75 51.28
N PRO A 109 31.82 12.81 51.54
CA PRO A 109 32.97 13.06 50.72
C PRO A 109 33.86 11.82 50.84
N ALA A 110 34.06 11.12 49.71
CA ALA A 110 35.06 10.07 49.66
C ALA A 110 36.35 10.63 50.30
N PRO A 111 37.04 9.88 51.19
CA PRO A 111 38.30 10.35 51.75
C PRO A 111 39.12 10.82 50.57
N GLU A 112 39.60 12.05 50.62
CA GLU A 112 40.30 12.72 49.53
C GLU A 112 41.33 11.73 48.99
N ALA A 113 40.95 11.01 47.92
CA ALA A 113 41.88 10.19 47.19
C ALA A 113 42.82 11.25 46.68
N ALA A 114 44.04 11.28 47.27
CA ALA A 114 45.11 12.19 46.90
C ALA A 114 44.96 12.43 45.40
N PRO A 115 44.70 13.69 44.97
CA PRO A 115 44.15 13.98 43.65
C PRO A 115 44.88 13.08 42.70
N ALA A 116 44.16 12.09 42.13
CA ALA A 116 44.79 11.16 41.22
C ALA A 116 45.59 12.06 40.30
N PRO A 117 46.94 11.92 40.24
CA PRO A 117 47.78 12.93 39.62
C PRO A 117 47.08 13.24 38.33
N SER A 118 46.74 14.52 38.12
CA SER A 118 46.16 14.99 36.87
C SER A 118 47.23 14.68 35.83
N ARG A 119 47.23 13.42 35.39
CA ARG A 119 48.04 12.94 34.30
C ARG A 119 47.57 13.85 33.19
N PRO A 120 48.48 14.57 32.53
CA PRO A 120 48.10 15.44 31.43
C PRO A 120 47.13 14.64 30.55
N ASP A 121 46.00 15.25 30.16
CA ASP A 121 45.00 14.65 29.28
C ASP A 121 45.70 14.12 28.03
N ARG A 122 46.21 12.89 28.11
CA ARG A 122 46.92 12.26 27.02
C ARG A 122 45.85 11.95 26.01
N PRO A 123 45.98 12.44 24.77
CA PRO A 123 45.01 12.14 23.73
C PRO A 123 44.81 10.63 23.64
N LEU A 124 43.54 10.19 23.61
CA LEU A 124 43.21 8.76 23.50
C LEU A 124 43.95 8.04 22.34
N PRO A 125 44.17 8.67 21.16
CA PRO A 125 45.00 8.06 20.11
C PRO A 125 46.43 7.72 20.56
N GLU A 126 47.07 8.56 21.38
CA GLU A 126 48.43 8.31 21.87
C GLU A 126 48.47 7.14 22.84
N LEU A 127 47.47 7.02 23.72
CA LEU A 127 47.33 5.87 24.63
C LEU A 127 47.13 4.55 23.85
N ILE A 128 46.36 4.61 22.76
CA ILE A 128 46.17 3.45 21.87
C ILE A 128 47.47 3.15 21.09
N ASP A 129 48.21 4.17 20.67
CA ASP A 129 49.50 3.97 19.99
C ASP A 129 50.55 3.34 20.91
N ASP A 130 50.62 3.75 22.18
CA ASP A 130 51.52 3.16 23.19
C ASP A 130 51.22 1.67 23.40
N LEU A 131 49.94 1.26 23.36
CA LEU A 131 49.53 -0.15 23.49
C LEU A 131 50.13 -1.05 22.40
N PHE A 132 50.16 -0.56 21.16
CA PHE A 132 50.65 -1.31 20.00
C PHE A 132 52.13 -1.01 19.68
N GLY A 133 52.71 0.02 20.28
CA GLY A 133 54.11 0.41 20.05
C GLY A 133 55.14 -0.62 20.49
N ALA A 134 54.80 -1.47 21.47
CA ALA A 134 55.66 -2.55 21.96
C ALA A 134 55.61 -3.83 21.11
N LEU A 135 54.75 -3.90 20.10
CA LEU A 135 54.56 -5.09 19.27
C LEU A 135 55.56 -5.17 18.11
N ASP A 136 55.92 -6.40 17.73
CA ASP A 136 56.75 -6.64 16.54
C ASP A 136 56.00 -6.28 15.23
N ASP A 137 56.72 -6.09 14.13
CA ASP A 137 56.14 -5.70 12.83
C ASP A 137 55.05 -6.66 12.33
N ARG A 138 55.22 -7.95 12.62
CA ARG A 138 54.28 -9.01 12.22
C ARG A 138 53.00 -8.94 13.07
N GLN A 139 53.12 -8.76 14.38
CA GLN A 139 52.00 -8.56 15.30
C GLN A 139 51.21 -7.30 14.91
N ARG A 140 51.88 -6.18 14.61
CA ARG A 140 51.23 -4.95 14.14
C ARG A 140 50.51 -5.14 12.81
N ALA A 141 51.12 -5.86 11.87
CA ALA A 141 50.48 -6.16 10.59
C ALA A 141 49.26 -7.08 10.75
N ILE A 142 49.32 -8.12 11.60
CA ILE A 142 48.17 -9.01 11.89
C ILE A 142 47.05 -8.22 12.59
N ALA A 143 47.39 -7.34 13.54
CA ALA A 143 46.42 -6.45 14.18
C ALA A 143 45.70 -5.55 13.15
N ARG A 144 46.46 -4.89 12.27
CA ARG A 144 45.95 -4.00 11.21
C ARG A 144 45.08 -4.73 10.18
N ASP A 145 45.63 -5.81 9.60
CA ASP A 145 45.10 -6.45 8.40
C ASP A 145 44.03 -7.50 8.70
N ARG A 146 43.83 -7.84 9.99
CA ARG A 146 42.85 -8.86 10.38
C ARG A 146 41.96 -8.47 11.55
N LEU A 147 42.50 -8.06 12.69
CA LEU A 147 41.66 -7.73 13.86
C LEU A 147 40.87 -6.44 13.65
N TYR A 148 41.55 -5.39 13.19
CA TYR A 148 40.98 -4.07 13.00
C TYR A 148 40.67 -3.77 11.53
N ALA A 149 40.72 -4.78 10.67
CA ALA A 149 40.46 -4.68 9.24
C ALA A 149 38.99 -4.37 8.89
N ALA A 150 38.80 -3.52 7.88
CA ALA A 150 37.50 -3.40 7.21
C ALA A 150 37.20 -4.68 6.40
N GLN A 151 38.18 -5.14 5.62
CA GLN A 151 38.19 -6.44 4.96
C GLN A 151 39.28 -7.31 5.57
N ARG A 152 38.87 -8.37 6.29
CA ARG A 152 39.80 -9.20 7.05
C ARG A 152 40.61 -10.10 6.12
N ALA A 153 41.94 -9.95 6.14
CA ALA A 153 42.84 -10.90 5.49
C ALA A 153 42.64 -12.31 6.06
N THR A 154 42.69 -13.34 5.22
CA THR A 154 42.50 -14.72 5.66
C THR A 154 43.71 -15.23 6.45
N LEU A 155 43.52 -16.28 7.25
CA LEU A 155 44.64 -16.92 7.96
C LEU A 155 45.69 -17.44 6.99
N ASP A 156 45.27 -17.89 5.81
CA ASP A 156 46.14 -18.43 4.78
C ASP A 156 46.98 -17.35 4.10
N GLU A 157 46.35 -16.23 3.73
CA GLU A 157 47.05 -15.07 3.18
C GLU A 157 48.15 -14.57 4.12
N LEU A 158 47.85 -14.44 5.42
CA LEU A 158 48.83 -14.00 6.41
C LEU A 158 49.89 -15.06 6.69
N ALA A 159 49.52 -16.34 6.73
CA ALA A 159 50.45 -17.45 6.89
C ALA A 159 51.49 -17.48 5.76
N GLN A 160 51.05 -17.34 4.51
CA GLN A 160 51.94 -17.23 3.35
C GLN A 160 52.82 -15.98 3.42
N ARG A 161 52.22 -14.81 3.68
CA ARG A 161 52.93 -13.52 3.75
C ARG A 161 54.06 -13.50 4.79
N PHE A 162 53.85 -14.12 5.94
CA PHE A 162 54.84 -14.17 7.02
C PHE A 162 55.63 -15.48 7.08
N SER A 163 55.40 -16.40 6.13
CA SER A 163 56.03 -17.74 6.10
C SER A 163 55.89 -18.51 7.42
N VAL A 164 54.67 -18.52 7.97
CA VAL A 164 54.31 -19.26 9.19
C VAL A 164 53.07 -20.12 8.96
N THR A 165 52.72 -20.99 9.90
CA THR A 165 51.50 -21.80 9.81
C THR A 165 50.24 -20.97 10.09
N ARG A 166 49.08 -21.39 9.55
CA ARG A 166 47.77 -20.81 9.88
C ARG A 166 47.49 -20.82 11.39
N GLU A 167 47.95 -21.86 12.06
CA GLU A 167 47.81 -21.99 13.52
C GLU A 167 48.66 -20.95 14.25
N ARG A 168 49.86 -20.63 13.75
CA ARG A 168 50.68 -19.56 14.34
C ARG A 168 50.01 -18.19 14.21
N ILE A 169 49.34 -17.90 13.10
CA ILE A 169 48.56 -16.66 12.94
C ILE A 169 47.40 -16.62 13.96
N ARG A 170 46.67 -17.73 14.15
CA ARG A 170 45.61 -17.83 15.16
C ARG A 170 46.10 -17.61 16.59
N GLN A 171 47.27 -18.14 16.93
CA GLN A 171 47.90 -17.91 18.23
C GLN A 171 48.21 -16.43 18.43
N ILE A 172 48.85 -15.78 17.44
CA ILE A 172 49.16 -14.35 17.52
C ILE A 172 47.87 -13.51 17.66
N GLU A 173 46.79 -13.85 16.96
CA GLU A 173 45.50 -13.16 17.14
C GLU A 173 44.93 -13.29 18.56
N ARG A 174 45.10 -14.46 19.18
CA ARG A 174 44.67 -14.69 20.56
C ARG A 174 45.52 -13.85 21.51
N ASP A 175 46.84 -13.94 21.39
CA ASP A 175 47.79 -13.17 22.21
C ASP A 175 47.53 -11.66 22.10
N LEU A 176 47.18 -11.16 20.91
CA LEU A 176 46.80 -9.76 20.69
C LEU A 176 45.50 -9.37 21.40
N ARG A 177 44.48 -10.23 21.40
CA ARG A 177 43.22 -9.98 22.13
C ARG A 177 43.46 -9.97 23.63
N ASP A 178 44.20 -10.96 24.13
CA ASP A 178 44.52 -11.09 25.55
C ASP A 178 45.35 -9.89 26.02
N HIS A 179 46.29 -9.39 25.21
CA HIS A 179 47.06 -8.18 25.48
C HIS A 179 46.18 -6.94 25.60
N VAL A 180 45.22 -6.75 24.68
CA VAL A 180 44.27 -5.63 24.72
C VAL A 180 43.35 -5.74 25.94
N GLU A 181 42.80 -6.92 26.21
CA GLU A 181 41.91 -7.18 27.36
C GLU A 181 42.62 -6.92 28.69
N ALA A 182 43.85 -7.44 28.84
CA ALA A 182 44.67 -7.21 30.03
C ALA A 182 45.03 -5.72 30.22
N TRP A 183 45.21 -4.97 29.13
CA TRP A 183 45.45 -3.53 29.20
C TRP A 183 44.19 -2.74 29.57
N LEU A 184 43.02 -3.11 29.05
CA LEU A 184 41.74 -2.46 29.39
C LEU A 184 41.40 -2.56 30.89
N GLY A 185 41.91 -3.58 31.59
CA GLY A 185 41.79 -3.71 33.04
C GLY A 185 42.71 -2.80 33.87
N LYS A 186 43.63 -2.05 33.24
CA LYS A 186 44.59 -1.17 33.94
C LYS A 186 44.02 0.24 34.11
N PRO A 187 44.43 0.99 35.16
CA PRO A 187 44.03 2.39 35.35
C PRO A 187 44.35 3.29 34.15
N ASP A 188 45.42 2.99 33.42
CA ASP A 188 45.86 3.73 32.23
C ASP A 188 44.84 3.71 31.08
N ALA A 189 43.98 2.69 31.02
CA ALA A 189 42.94 2.56 30.01
C ALA A 189 41.59 3.16 30.43
N SER A 190 41.47 3.69 31.66
CA SER A 190 40.20 4.18 32.25
C SER A 190 39.51 5.23 31.37
N ALA A 191 40.27 6.16 30.78
CA ALA A 191 39.73 7.19 29.89
C ALA A 191 39.11 6.58 28.61
N LEU A 192 39.73 5.53 28.05
CA LEU A 192 39.19 4.84 26.89
C LEU A 192 37.96 4.00 27.25
N VAL A 193 37.98 3.32 28.40
CA VAL A 193 36.83 2.56 28.90
C VAL A 193 35.64 3.49 29.13
N ALA A 194 35.85 4.65 29.77
CA ALA A 194 34.83 5.67 29.96
C ALA A 194 34.30 6.19 28.62
N HIS A 195 35.19 6.43 27.64
CA HIS A 195 34.81 6.83 26.29
C HIS A 195 33.94 5.79 25.59
N VAL A 196 34.30 4.50 25.65
CA VAL A 196 33.52 3.41 25.05
C VAL A 196 32.14 3.31 25.71
N SER A 197 32.07 3.45 27.04
CA SER A 197 30.80 3.47 27.79
C SER A 197 29.91 4.67 27.39
N TRP A 198 30.48 5.87 27.31
CA TRP A 198 29.77 7.06 26.81
C TRP A 198 29.28 6.86 25.37
N LEU A 199 30.13 6.27 24.51
CA LEU A 199 29.82 6.03 23.12
C LEU A 199 28.64 5.06 22.97
N ARG A 200 28.55 4.00 23.79
CA ARG A 200 27.37 3.11 23.81
C ARG A 200 26.08 3.86 24.10
N GLY A 201 26.09 4.77 25.09
CA GLY A 201 24.93 5.61 25.38
C GLY A 201 24.59 6.59 24.25
N ARG A 202 25.61 7.15 23.58
CA ARG A 202 25.42 8.08 22.46
C ARG A 202 24.92 7.40 21.18
N LEU A 203 25.39 6.20 20.86
CA LEU A 203 25.04 5.49 19.63
C LEU A 203 23.63 4.88 19.71
N GLY A 204 23.20 4.44 20.89
CA GLY A 204 21.91 3.78 21.06
C GLY A 204 21.84 2.42 20.35
N SER A 205 20.63 1.93 20.11
CA SER A 205 20.40 0.58 19.56
C SER A 205 20.79 0.43 18.10
N ALA A 206 20.67 1.49 17.29
CA ALA A 206 21.08 1.46 15.89
C ALA A 206 21.55 2.84 15.41
N VAL A 207 22.63 2.84 14.65
CA VAL A 207 23.25 4.05 14.11
C VAL A 207 23.96 3.75 12.79
N PRO A 208 24.01 4.69 11.83
CA PRO A 208 24.84 4.50 10.64
C PRO A 208 26.31 4.29 11.02
N ALA A 209 27.00 3.40 10.31
CA ALA A 209 28.39 3.07 10.62
C ALA A 209 29.33 4.28 10.51
N ASP A 210 29.00 5.27 9.68
CA ASP A 210 29.78 6.50 9.52
C ASP A 210 29.63 7.48 10.70
N ASP A 211 28.53 7.42 11.44
CA ASP A 211 28.31 8.25 12.62
C ASP A 211 29.29 7.86 13.74
N LEU A 212 29.73 6.60 13.82
CA LEU A 212 30.83 6.21 14.69
C LEU A 212 32.09 7.00 14.35
N GLN A 213 32.43 7.12 13.08
CA GLN A 213 33.62 7.85 12.63
C GLN A 213 33.52 9.36 12.93
N ALA A 214 32.29 9.89 12.91
CA ALA A 214 32.00 11.30 13.15
C ALA A 214 31.75 11.64 14.63
N ALA A 215 31.66 10.66 15.53
CA ALA A 215 31.23 10.87 16.91
C ALA A 215 32.10 11.86 17.68
N VAL A 216 33.42 11.83 17.47
CA VAL A 216 34.41 12.75 18.03
C VAL A 216 35.55 12.98 17.02
N PRO A 217 36.22 14.15 17.02
CA PRO A 217 37.25 14.45 16.01
C PRO A 217 38.40 13.43 15.96
N TRP A 218 38.84 12.92 17.11
CA TRP A 218 40.00 12.03 17.20
C TRP A 218 39.75 10.62 16.64
N HIS A 219 38.49 10.22 16.43
CA HIS A 219 38.17 8.94 15.80
C HIS A 219 38.77 8.81 14.40
N ARG A 220 38.93 9.93 13.69
CA ARG A 220 39.55 9.97 12.35
C ARG A 220 41.07 10.10 12.39
N THR A 221 41.67 10.34 13.55
CA THR A 221 43.12 10.39 13.71
C THR A 221 43.73 9.02 13.42
N GLU A 222 44.78 9.00 12.60
CA GLU A 222 45.52 7.78 12.30
C GLU A 222 46.39 7.37 13.50
N LEU A 223 46.27 6.11 13.91
CA LEU A 223 47.14 5.47 14.89
C LEU A 223 48.49 5.18 14.22
N ARG A 224 49.56 5.84 14.65
CA ARG A 224 50.90 5.76 14.04
C ARG A 224 51.46 4.33 14.07
N SER A 225 51.17 3.61 15.14
CA SER A 225 51.62 2.23 15.35
C SER A 225 51.01 1.24 14.34
N LEU A 226 49.77 1.50 13.89
CA LEU A 226 49.00 0.56 13.05
C LEU A 226 48.67 1.10 11.65
N GLY A 227 48.81 2.40 11.38
CA GLY A 227 48.45 3.03 10.11
C GLY A 227 46.95 2.94 9.78
N ILE A 228 46.08 3.00 10.80
CA ILE A 228 44.62 2.95 10.64
C ILE A 228 43.97 4.05 11.47
N PRO A 229 42.80 4.57 11.07
CA PRO A 229 42.06 5.52 11.89
C PRO A 229 41.60 4.87 13.21
N ALA A 230 41.65 5.63 14.29
CA ALA A 230 41.40 5.15 15.65
C ALA A 230 40.01 4.52 15.83
N TRP A 231 38.99 4.99 15.08
CA TRP A 231 37.64 4.42 15.14
C TRP A 231 37.60 2.92 14.79
N ARG A 232 38.53 2.42 13.96
CA ARG A 232 38.57 0.98 13.60
C ARG A 232 38.92 0.11 14.79
N PHE A 233 39.79 0.59 15.68
CA PHE A 233 40.08 -0.04 16.96
C PHE A 233 38.89 0.10 17.92
N VAL A 234 38.37 1.32 18.12
CA VAL A 234 37.23 1.61 19.01
C VAL A 234 36.02 0.74 18.66
N ARG A 235 35.73 0.55 17.37
CA ARG A 235 34.65 -0.33 16.89
C ARG A 235 34.74 -1.74 17.48
N THR A 236 35.94 -2.29 17.63
CA THR A 236 36.10 -3.65 18.18
C THR A 236 35.84 -3.74 19.69
N LEU A 237 35.85 -2.60 20.39
CA LEU A 237 35.52 -2.50 21.81
C LEU A 237 34.01 -2.33 22.07
N LEU A 238 33.23 -2.02 21.03
CA LEU A 238 31.77 -1.97 21.05
C LEU A 238 31.19 -3.40 20.99
N THR A 239 31.56 -4.25 21.95
CA THR A 239 31.01 -5.60 22.07
C THR A 239 29.48 -5.56 22.18
N GLY A 240 28.81 -6.44 21.45
CA GLY A 240 27.35 -6.47 21.34
C GLY A 240 26.77 -5.63 20.19
N TYR A 241 27.60 -4.88 19.45
CA TYR A 241 27.20 -4.24 18.21
C TYR A 241 27.63 -5.05 17.00
N ASP A 242 26.68 -5.36 16.13
CA ASP A 242 26.91 -5.98 14.84
C ASP A 242 26.83 -4.96 13.72
N GLN A 243 27.69 -5.12 12.71
CA GLN A 243 27.66 -4.28 11.52
C GLN A 243 26.93 -5.00 10.39
N SER A 244 25.84 -4.42 9.89
CA SER A 244 25.02 -4.98 8.81
C SER A 244 24.49 -3.85 7.93
N ASP A 245 24.63 -3.98 6.61
CA ASP A 245 24.07 -3.06 5.61
C ASP A 245 24.36 -1.57 5.87
N GLY A 246 25.59 -1.25 6.33
CA GLY A 246 25.99 0.13 6.63
C GLY A 246 25.53 0.66 8.01
N TRP A 247 24.93 -0.18 8.84
CA TRP A 247 24.49 0.14 10.20
C TRP A 247 25.33 -0.60 11.25
N LEU A 248 25.48 0.02 12.41
CA LEU A 248 25.93 -0.61 13.65
C LEU A 248 24.70 -0.80 14.55
N VAL A 249 24.39 -2.03 14.93
CA VAL A 249 23.17 -2.38 15.68
C VAL A 249 23.51 -3.18 16.94
N ALA A 250 23.06 -2.70 18.09
CA ALA A 250 23.18 -3.40 19.36
C ALA A 250 22.21 -4.58 19.44
N GLY A 251 22.69 -5.74 19.87
CA GLY A 251 21.85 -6.94 20.07
C GLY A 251 21.41 -7.64 18.77
N GLY A 252 21.94 -7.23 17.62
CA GLY A 252 21.69 -7.87 16.33
C GLY A 252 20.68 -7.13 15.45
N ALA A 253 21.01 -7.01 14.16
CA ALA A 253 20.22 -6.23 13.19
C ALA A 253 18.83 -6.81 12.96
N ASP A 254 18.70 -8.13 12.88
CA ASP A 254 17.43 -8.78 12.51
C ASP A 254 16.37 -8.67 13.62
N GLU A 255 16.79 -8.78 14.88
CA GLU A 255 15.89 -8.64 16.03
C GLU A 255 15.34 -7.21 16.11
N LEU A 256 16.20 -6.19 15.96
CA LEU A 256 15.74 -4.80 16.00
C LEU A 256 14.85 -4.46 14.79
N ARG A 257 15.18 -4.97 13.60
CA ARG A 257 14.34 -4.80 12.39
C ARG A 257 12.96 -5.42 12.60
N GLU A 258 12.89 -6.59 13.22
CA GLU A 258 11.62 -7.25 13.53
C GLU A 258 10.80 -6.46 14.55
N LYS A 259 11.40 -6.04 15.68
CA LYS A 259 10.73 -5.16 16.65
C LYS A 259 10.24 -3.87 16.00
N THR A 260 11.03 -3.30 15.09
CA THR A 260 10.64 -2.08 14.35
C THR A 260 9.42 -2.33 13.47
N ARG A 261 9.36 -3.45 12.73
CA ARG A 261 8.18 -3.81 11.92
C ARG A 261 6.92 -4.01 12.74
N GLN A 262 7.05 -4.63 13.92
CA GLN A 262 5.92 -4.88 14.82
C GLN A 262 5.21 -3.60 15.29
N LEU A 263 5.89 -2.45 15.30
CA LEU A 263 5.26 -1.15 15.61
C LEU A 263 4.19 -0.73 14.60
N PHE A 264 4.20 -1.30 13.39
CA PHE A 264 3.35 -0.91 12.27
C PHE A 264 2.36 -2.01 11.84
N THR A 265 2.26 -3.12 12.60
CA THR A 265 1.34 -4.23 12.27
C THR A 265 -0.12 -3.78 12.24
N ASP A 266 -0.50 -2.79 13.07
CA ASP A 266 -1.86 -2.24 13.12
C ASP A 266 -2.19 -1.27 11.98
N GLY A 267 -1.21 -0.94 11.14
CA GLY A 267 -1.37 -0.09 9.96
C GLY A 267 -0.46 1.14 9.91
N PRO A 268 -0.77 2.10 9.02
CA PRO A 268 0.01 3.32 8.84
C PRO A 268 0.09 4.18 10.10
N ARG A 269 1.26 4.77 10.37
CA ARG A 269 1.45 5.77 11.43
C ARG A 269 2.12 7.03 10.90
N PRO A 270 1.78 8.23 11.41
CA PRO A 270 2.50 9.45 11.07
C PRO A 270 4.01 9.33 11.36
N LEU A 271 4.84 9.92 10.50
CA LEU A 271 6.30 9.80 10.60
C LEU A 271 6.86 10.30 11.94
N GLY A 272 6.33 11.40 12.48
CA GLY A 272 6.77 11.90 13.80
C GLY A 272 6.45 10.95 14.96
N GLU A 273 5.29 10.28 14.91
CA GLU A 273 4.93 9.24 15.88
C GLU A 273 5.83 8.02 15.71
N ALA A 274 6.06 7.59 14.46
CA ALA A 274 6.94 6.47 14.13
C ALA A 274 8.37 6.67 14.66
N VAL A 275 8.92 7.89 14.49
CA VAL A 275 10.23 8.27 15.05
C VAL A 275 10.25 8.13 16.57
N SER A 276 9.21 8.61 17.24
CA SER A 276 9.09 8.54 18.70
C SER A 276 8.97 7.09 19.20
N MET A 277 8.22 6.24 18.51
CA MET A 277 8.08 4.81 18.85
C MET A 277 9.38 4.05 18.61
N VAL A 278 10.07 4.30 17.50
CA VAL A 278 11.39 3.73 17.22
C VAL A 278 12.42 4.20 18.25
N ALA A 279 12.29 5.42 18.78
CA ALA A 279 13.14 5.90 19.85
C ALA A 279 12.98 5.12 21.17
N GLN A 280 11.78 4.61 21.46
CA GLN A 280 11.54 3.74 22.61
C GLN A 280 12.23 2.36 22.47
N LEU A 281 12.59 1.94 21.25
CA LEU A 281 13.45 0.78 21.00
C LEU A 281 14.95 1.07 21.21
N GLY A 282 15.29 2.29 21.63
CA GLY A 282 16.65 2.76 21.91
C GLY A 282 17.38 3.33 20.68
N VAL A 283 16.72 3.46 19.54
CA VAL A 283 17.29 4.16 18.37
C VAL A 283 17.22 5.67 18.61
N ARG A 284 18.26 6.44 18.25
CA ARG A 284 18.25 7.89 18.49
C ARG A 284 17.28 8.61 17.54
N GLU A 285 16.54 9.62 18.02
CA GLU A 285 15.51 10.31 17.22
C GLU A 285 16.05 10.91 15.91
N ASP A 286 17.23 11.53 15.94
CA ASP A 286 17.92 12.10 14.78
C ASP A 286 18.34 11.07 13.72
N VAL A 287 18.35 9.77 14.05
CA VAL A 287 18.67 8.69 13.12
C VAL A 287 17.49 7.74 12.87
N ALA A 288 16.40 7.88 13.62
CA ALA A 288 15.25 6.98 13.58
C ALA A 288 14.58 6.94 12.20
N GLU A 289 14.43 8.09 11.53
CA GLU A 289 13.88 8.13 10.17
C GLU A 289 14.78 7.38 9.17
N ARG A 290 16.10 7.59 9.25
CA ARG A 290 17.07 6.84 8.44
C ARG A 290 17.00 5.33 8.71
N TRP A 291 16.79 4.95 9.97
CA TRP A 291 16.62 3.55 10.36
C TRP A 291 15.34 2.96 9.76
N ILE A 292 14.21 3.66 9.86
CA ILE A 292 12.92 3.24 9.27
C ILE A 292 13.07 2.99 7.78
N LEU A 293 13.74 3.89 7.05
CA LEU A 293 14.00 3.73 5.62
C LEU A 293 14.91 2.54 5.28
N ALA A 294 15.78 2.14 6.20
CA ALA A 294 16.68 1.00 6.05
C ALA A 294 16.04 -0.33 6.45
N VAL A 295 14.91 -0.33 7.17
CA VAL A 295 14.22 -1.55 7.59
C VAL A 295 13.48 -2.16 6.39
N PRO A 296 13.77 -3.42 6.03
CA PRO A 296 13.05 -4.10 4.95
C PRO A 296 11.55 -4.21 5.26
N GLN A 297 10.73 -4.10 4.22
CA GLN A 297 9.27 -4.18 4.29
C GLN A 297 8.60 -3.03 5.05
N LEU A 298 9.29 -1.90 5.23
CA LEU A 298 8.67 -0.63 5.59
C LEU A 298 8.87 0.36 4.45
N ARG A 299 7.94 1.32 4.34
CA ARG A 299 8.05 2.43 3.41
C ARG A 299 7.49 3.69 4.02
N VAL A 300 8.12 4.82 3.70
CA VAL A 300 7.53 6.14 3.95
C VAL A 300 6.68 6.53 2.75
N LEU A 301 5.38 6.68 2.96
CA LEU A 301 4.40 7.11 1.95
C LEU A 301 3.78 8.44 2.40
N GLY A 302 4.11 9.52 1.71
CA GLY A 302 3.76 10.88 2.16
C GLY A 302 4.45 11.21 3.48
N GLN A 303 3.66 11.42 4.55
CA GLN A 303 4.15 11.66 5.92
C GLN A 303 3.81 10.50 6.87
N HIS A 304 3.65 9.29 6.33
CA HIS A 304 3.32 8.09 7.10
C HIS A 304 4.32 6.98 6.85
N VAL A 305 4.60 6.19 7.88
CA VAL A 305 5.32 4.93 7.79
C VAL A 305 4.30 3.81 7.68
N VAL A 306 4.47 2.95 6.67
CA VAL A 306 3.55 1.85 6.38
C VAL A 306 4.29 0.52 6.23
N PRO A 307 3.65 -0.60 6.60
CA PRO A 307 4.08 -1.92 6.14
C PRO A 307 4.09 -1.94 4.61
N TRP A 308 5.19 -2.43 4.04
CA TRP A 308 5.41 -2.53 2.58
C TRP A 308 5.84 -3.94 2.15
N PRO A 309 4.96 -4.94 2.34
CA PRO A 309 5.21 -6.32 1.93
C PRO A 309 5.15 -6.48 0.39
N ARG A 310 5.38 -7.70 -0.10
CA ARG A 310 5.44 -7.98 -1.54
C ARG A 310 4.07 -8.04 -2.23
N SER A 311 2.98 -8.21 -1.48
CA SER A 311 1.64 -8.34 -2.05
C SER A 311 1.11 -7.01 -2.58
N ILE A 312 0.57 -7.01 -3.80
CA ILE A 312 -0.02 -5.80 -4.39
C ILE A 312 -1.24 -5.32 -3.62
N ASN A 313 -2.02 -6.24 -3.03
CA ASN A 313 -3.21 -5.90 -2.26
C ASN A 313 -2.84 -5.23 -0.95
N GLU A 314 -1.82 -5.72 -0.26
CA GLU A 314 -1.34 -5.09 0.97
C GLU A 314 -0.77 -3.68 0.69
N LYS A 315 -0.05 -3.49 -0.43
CA LYS A 315 0.39 -2.16 -0.87
C LYS A 315 -0.79 -1.24 -1.20
N ALA A 316 -1.80 -1.74 -1.92
CA ALA A 316 -2.99 -0.98 -2.25
C ALA A 316 -3.80 -0.59 -1.01
N GLU A 317 -3.91 -1.49 -0.03
CA GLU A 317 -4.53 -1.20 1.26
C GLU A 317 -3.77 -0.09 2.00
N ALA A 318 -2.44 -0.18 2.08
CA ALA A 318 -1.60 0.84 2.71
C ALA A 318 -1.77 2.21 2.03
N VAL A 319 -1.79 2.24 0.69
CA VAL A 319 -2.02 3.46 -0.09
C VAL A 319 -3.39 4.07 0.20
N LEU A 320 -4.46 3.27 0.19
CA LEU A 320 -5.80 3.75 0.49
C LEU A 320 -5.92 4.23 1.94
N ALA A 321 -5.33 3.50 2.89
CA ALA A 321 -5.33 3.85 4.30
C ALA A 321 -4.62 5.20 4.56
N VAL A 322 -3.50 5.46 3.90
CA VAL A 322 -2.78 6.75 3.98
C VAL A 322 -3.55 7.86 3.28
N ALA A 323 -4.18 7.58 2.14
CA ALA A 323 -4.94 8.58 1.40
C ALA A 323 -6.22 9.02 2.14
N GLY A 324 -6.84 8.12 2.92
CA GLY A 324 -8.07 8.38 3.67
C GLY A 324 -9.30 8.64 2.79
N ALA A 325 -9.20 8.41 1.48
CA ALA A 325 -10.26 8.62 0.52
C ALA A 325 -10.18 7.58 -0.62
N PRO A 326 -11.30 7.31 -1.31
CA PRO A 326 -11.30 6.37 -2.44
C PRO A 326 -10.47 6.87 -3.62
N LEU A 327 -9.68 5.97 -4.20
CA LEU A 327 -8.76 6.26 -5.31
C LEU A 327 -9.06 5.42 -6.54
N SER A 328 -8.64 5.89 -7.71
CA SER A 328 -8.67 5.11 -8.94
C SER A 328 -7.51 4.09 -8.99
N PRO A 329 -7.62 3.02 -9.82
CA PRO A 329 -6.52 2.09 -10.03
C PRO A 329 -5.22 2.76 -10.49
N GLU A 330 -5.33 3.83 -11.30
CA GLU A 330 -4.20 4.62 -11.77
C GLU A 330 -3.54 5.39 -10.61
N GLU A 331 -4.33 6.04 -9.77
CA GLU A 331 -3.87 6.78 -8.59
C GLU A 331 -3.20 5.86 -7.54
N ILE A 332 -3.69 4.62 -7.43
CA ILE A 332 -3.10 3.58 -6.57
C ILE A 332 -1.77 3.12 -7.15
N GLN A 333 -1.72 2.80 -8.45
CA GLN A 333 -0.51 2.36 -9.13
C GLN A 333 0.61 3.41 -8.99
N GLU A 334 0.30 4.69 -9.24
CA GLU A 334 1.25 5.78 -9.17
C GLU A 334 1.87 5.89 -7.77
N ARG A 335 1.06 5.79 -6.71
CA ARG A 335 1.52 5.83 -5.32
C ARG A 335 2.33 4.60 -4.91
N ILE A 336 2.06 3.44 -5.52
CA ILE A 336 2.89 2.25 -5.37
C ILE A 336 4.26 2.47 -6.04
N GLY A 337 4.28 3.07 -7.23
CA GLY A 337 5.52 3.42 -7.95
C GLY A 337 6.28 2.21 -8.51
N GLU A 338 5.56 1.13 -8.84
CA GLU A 338 6.11 -0.09 -9.45
C GLU A 338 5.34 -0.42 -10.74
N ASP A 339 6.00 -1.14 -11.66
CA ASP A 339 5.47 -1.46 -12.99
C ASP A 339 4.44 -2.60 -12.97
N TYR A 340 3.29 -2.34 -12.36
CA TYR A 340 2.13 -3.23 -12.39
C TYR A 340 1.20 -2.92 -13.56
N SER A 341 0.54 -3.94 -14.13
CA SER A 341 -0.50 -3.67 -15.13
C SER A 341 -1.77 -3.14 -14.48
N LEU A 342 -2.37 -2.09 -15.05
CA LEU A 342 -3.66 -1.54 -14.59
C LEU A 342 -4.77 -2.61 -14.57
N VAL A 343 -4.75 -3.51 -15.57
CA VAL A 343 -5.68 -4.65 -15.64
C VAL A 343 -5.47 -5.59 -14.45
N GLY A 344 -4.22 -5.89 -14.11
CA GLY A 344 -3.86 -6.71 -12.95
C GLY A 344 -4.32 -6.09 -11.63
N ILE A 345 -4.05 -4.80 -11.41
CA ILE A 345 -4.49 -4.07 -10.21
C ILE A 345 -6.01 -4.12 -10.10
N ARG A 346 -6.75 -3.81 -11.18
CA ARG A 346 -8.21 -3.83 -11.15
C ARG A 346 -8.78 -5.21 -10.81
N ASN A 347 -8.22 -6.27 -11.38
CA ASN A 347 -8.65 -7.64 -11.10
C ASN A 347 -8.42 -8.00 -9.63
N GLN A 348 -7.26 -7.62 -9.09
CA GLN A 348 -6.89 -7.88 -7.70
C GLN A 348 -7.77 -7.11 -6.71
N LEU A 349 -8.01 -5.82 -6.95
CA LEU A 349 -8.91 -4.99 -6.14
C LEU A 349 -10.36 -5.51 -6.17
N THR A 350 -10.79 -6.13 -7.28
CA THR A 350 -12.15 -6.66 -7.40
C THR A 350 -12.30 -8.03 -6.73
N ALA A 351 -11.22 -8.81 -6.67
CA ALA A 351 -11.24 -10.17 -6.11
C ALA A 351 -11.04 -10.21 -4.58
N ASP A 352 -10.52 -9.15 -3.97
CA ASP A 352 -10.17 -9.10 -2.54
C ASP A 352 -11.22 -8.32 -1.74
N GLU A 353 -11.83 -8.97 -0.75
CA GLU A 353 -12.95 -8.46 0.05
C GLU A 353 -12.62 -7.21 0.88
N ARG A 354 -11.33 -6.91 1.08
CA ARG A 354 -10.89 -5.69 1.78
C ARG A 354 -11.20 -4.43 1.00
N PHE A 355 -11.38 -4.53 -0.32
CA PHE A 355 -11.69 -3.41 -1.17
C PHE A 355 -13.16 -3.41 -1.56
N ARG A 356 -13.71 -2.21 -1.66
CA ARG A 356 -15.07 -1.97 -2.15
C ARG A 356 -15.00 -0.96 -3.28
N ARG A 357 -15.64 -1.28 -4.39
CA ARG A 357 -15.84 -0.29 -5.46
C ARG A 357 -16.93 0.67 -5.01
N VAL A 358 -16.58 1.94 -4.77
CA VAL A 358 -17.50 2.96 -4.27
C VAL A 358 -18.01 3.90 -5.35
N ASP A 359 -17.36 3.88 -6.53
CA ASP A 359 -17.75 4.66 -7.71
C ASP A 359 -17.36 3.91 -8.99
N ARG A 360 -17.71 4.44 -10.17
CA ARG A 360 -17.43 3.86 -11.49
C ARG A 360 -15.97 3.44 -11.67
N ASN A 361 -15.02 4.24 -11.18
CA ASN A 361 -13.59 3.95 -11.25
C ASN A 361 -12.85 4.23 -9.93
N LYS A 362 -13.53 4.15 -8.77
CA LYS A 362 -12.88 4.37 -7.47
C LYS A 362 -13.11 3.21 -6.51
N TYR A 363 -12.03 2.87 -5.80
CA TYR A 363 -12.01 1.83 -4.79
C TYR A 363 -11.68 2.46 -3.44
N GLY A 364 -12.39 2.03 -2.40
CA GLY A 364 -12.13 2.35 -1.02
C GLY A 364 -11.96 1.08 -0.19
N LEU A 365 -11.66 1.24 1.09
CA LEU A 365 -11.56 0.11 2.01
C LEU A 365 -12.94 -0.27 2.53
N THR A 366 -13.25 -1.57 2.56
CA THR A 366 -14.51 -2.11 3.08
C THR A 366 -14.78 -1.66 4.53
N ARG A 367 -13.72 -1.54 5.36
CA ARG A 367 -13.81 -1.06 6.74
C ARG A 367 -14.27 0.39 6.89
N TRP A 368 -14.24 1.19 5.83
CA TRP A 368 -14.80 2.55 5.83
C TRP A 368 -16.33 2.57 5.78
N GLY A 369 -16.97 1.44 5.43
CA GLY A 369 -18.41 1.36 5.23
C GLY A 369 -18.87 1.98 3.90
N GLY A 370 -20.14 2.39 3.85
CA GLY A 370 -20.76 3.01 2.67
C GLY A 370 -21.32 2.03 1.64
N ASP A 371 -22.08 2.56 0.68
CA ASP A 371 -22.72 1.76 -0.37
C ASP A 371 -21.73 1.33 -1.45
N GLU A 372 -21.75 0.04 -1.80
CA GLU A 372 -21.02 -0.46 -2.97
C GLU A 372 -21.67 -0.02 -4.28
N TYR A 373 -20.82 0.38 -5.24
CA TYR A 373 -21.21 0.71 -6.60
C TYR A 373 -21.16 -0.55 -7.50
N LEU A 374 -22.33 -1.14 -7.73
CA LEU A 374 -22.52 -2.34 -8.56
C LEU A 374 -22.74 -2.04 -10.06
N GLY A 375 -22.68 -0.77 -10.45
CA GLY A 375 -22.91 -0.31 -11.82
C GLY A 375 -24.25 0.40 -11.98
N ILE A 376 -24.36 1.19 -13.06
CA ILE A 376 -25.49 2.12 -13.29
C ILE A 376 -26.85 1.42 -13.16
N ARG A 377 -27.02 0.24 -13.75
CA ARG A 377 -28.30 -0.51 -13.69
C ARG A 377 -28.70 -0.83 -12.25
N GLU A 378 -27.79 -1.40 -11.48
CA GLU A 378 -28.08 -1.82 -10.11
C GLU A 378 -28.31 -0.61 -9.20
N MET A 379 -27.56 0.47 -9.43
CA MET A 379 -27.77 1.71 -8.71
C MET A 379 -29.13 2.37 -9.04
N ILE A 380 -29.61 2.27 -10.28
CA ILE A 380 -30.98 2.67 -10.66
C ILE A 380 -32.02 1.81 -9.92
N ALA A 381 -31.83 0.49 -9.88
CA ALA A 381 -32.75 -0.41 -9.18
C ALA A 381 -32.85 -0.10 -7.68
N ARG A 382 -31.71 0.14 -7.01
CA ARG A 382 -31.68 0.56 -5.60
C ARG A 382 -32.36 1.90 -5.35
N GLU A 383 -32.22 2.87 -6.25
CA GLU A 383 -32.94 4.14 -6.12
C GLU A 383 -34.45 3.98 -6.29
N ILE A 384 -34.90 3.09 -7.18
CA ILE A 384 -36.32 2.74 -7.33
C ILE A 384 -36.84 2.05 -6.05
N GLU A 385 -36.09 1.09 -5.52
CA GLU A 385 -36.44 0.37 -4.29
C GLU A 385 -36.55 1.33 -3.10
N ARG A 386 -35.58 2.23 -2.92
CA ARG A 386 -35.60 3.29 -1.89
C ARG A 386 -36.78 4.24 -2.03
N ALA A 387 -37.27 4.44 -3.25
CA ALA A 387 -38.46 5.25 -3.54
C ALA A 387 -39.79 4.49 -3.36
N GLY A 388 -39.76 3.24 -2.90
CA GLY A 388 -40.97 2.43 -2.68
C GLY A 388 -41.42 1.63 -3.90
N GLY A 389 -40.51 1.36 -4.85
CA GLY A 389 -40.75 0.49 -6.01
C GLY A 389 -41.02 1.22 -7.32
N GLU A 390 -41.18 2.55 -7.31
CA GLU A 390 -41.37 3.38 -8.50
C GLU A 390 -40.70 4.75 -8.32
N ALA A 391 -39.99 5.25 -9.33
CA ALA A 391 -39.31 6.54 -9.25
C ALA A 391 -39.26 7.30 -10.58
N SER A 392 -39.19 8.63 -10.51
CA SER A 392 -39.01 9.47 -11.69
C SER A 392 -37.58 9.37 -12.24
N VAL A 393 -37.43 9.26 -13.56
CA VAL A 393 -36.11 9.22 -14.23
C VAL A 393 -35.30 10.47 -13.93
N SER A 394 -35.95 11.64 -13.80
CA SER A 394 -35.27 12.88 -13.39
C SER A 394 -34.68 12.82 -11.98
N THR A 395 -35.42 12.24 -11.03
CA THR A 395 -34.93 12.06 -9.65
C THR A 395 -33.75 11.10 -9.63
N ILE A 396 -33.87 9.96 -10.33
CA ILE A 396 -32.81 8.96 -10.46
C ILE A 396 -31.54 9.60 -11.06
N VAL A 397 -31.66 10.33 -12.17
CA VAL A 397 -30.55 11.06 -12.78
C VAL A 397 -29.89 12.02 -11.78
N THR A 398 -30.70 12.81 -11.07
CA THR A 398 -30.18 13.79 -10.10
C THR A 398 -29.42 13.09 -8.97
N ASN A 399 -29.99 12.05 -8.36
CA ASN A 399 -29.37 11.33 -7.25
C ASN A 399 -28.08 10.60 -7.67
N LEU A 400 -28.10 9.90 -8.81
CA LEU A 400 -26.93 9.16 -9.27
C LEU A 400 -25.78 10.07 -9.70
N THR A 401 -26.07 11.17 -10.42
CA THR A 401 -25.02 12.11 -10.88
C THR A 401 -24.45 12.95 -9.74
N ALA A 402 -25.21 13.17 -8.66
CA ALA A 402 -24.71 13.84 -7.46
C ALA A 402 -23.79 12.94 -6.62
N LYS A 403 -23.99 11.61 -6.66
CA LYS A 403 -23.27 10.66 -5.80
C LYS A 403 -22.14 9.91 -6.50
N TYR A 404 -22.24 9.70 -7.81
CA TYR A 404 -21.31 8.90 -8.60
C TYR A 404 -20.85 9.65 -9.84
N ASP A 405 -19.63 9.35 -10.31
CA ASP A 405 -19.09 9.87 -11.56
C ASP A 405 -19.69 9.15 -12.78
N VAL A 406 -20.97 9.41 -13.02
CA VAL A 406 -21.78 8.88 -14.14
C VAL A 406 -22.43 10.02 -14.91
N SER A 407 -22.54 9.88 -16.24
CA SER A 407 -23.20 10.90 -17.05
C SER A 407 -24.72 10.74 -17.04
N GLU A 408 -25.43 11.87 -17.10
CA GLU A 408 -26.89 11.89 -17.25
C GLU A 408 -27.36 11.07 -18.47
N SER A 409 -26.64 11.17 -19.59
CA SER A 409 -26.96 10.43 -20.81
C SER A 409 -26.91 8.91 -20.60
N SER A 410 -25.93 8.41 -19.84
CA SER A 410 -25.82 6.99 -19.50
C SER A 410 -26.93 6.55 -18.56
N VAL A 411 -27.24 7.33 -17.52
CA VAL A 411 -28.34 6.99 -16.60
C VAL A 411 -29.66 6.90 -17.36
N ARG A 412 -29.98 7.89 -18.21
CA ARG A 412 -31.20 7.88 -19.04
C ARG A 412 -31.25 6.72 -20.04
N ALA A 413 -30.12 6.37 -20.65
CA ALA A 413 -30.04 5.23 -21.56
C ALA A 413 -30.35 3.91 -20.83
N TYR A 414 -29.79 3.72 -19.63
CA TYR A 414 -30.02 2.52 -18.81
C TYR A 414 -31.46 2.47 -18.28
N SER A 415 -32.02 3.61 -17.84
CA SER A 415 -33.43 3.73 -17.42
C SER A 415 -34.44 3.39 -18.53
N GLY A 416 -34.04 3.54 -19.80
CA GLY A 416 -34.87 3.16 -20.95
C GLY A 416 -34.65 1.74 -21.45
N GLY A 417 -33.75 0.99 -20.79
CA GLY A 417 -33.38 -0.38 -21.14
C GLY A 417 -34.31 -1.44 -20.54
N PRO A 418 -34.16 -2.71 -20.95
CA PRO A 418 -35.12 -3.78 -20.67
C PRO A 418 -35.27 -4.20 -19.19
N GLY A 419 -34.43 -3.69 -18.29
CA GLY A 419 -34.55 -3.95 -16.85
C GLY A 419 -35.61 -3.10 -16.14
N PHE A 420 -36.17 -2.12 -16.83
CA PHE A 420 -37.09 -1.15 -16.24
C PHE A 420 -38.31 -0.97 -17.15
N GLU A 421 -39.50 -1.00 -16.55
CA GLU A 421 -40.75 -0.76 -17.24
C GLU A 421 -41.27 0.65 -16.92
N ARG A 422 -41.91 1.28 -17.91
CA ARG A 422 -42.51 2.60 -17.74
C ARG A 422 -43.92 2.44 -17.22
N THR A 423 -44.17 3.00 -16.05
CA THR A 423 -45.47 3.07 -15.40
C THR A 423 -46.27 4.28 -15.89
N GLN A 424 -45.63 5.46 -15.86
CA GLN A 424 -46.21 6.75 -16.26
C GLN A 424 -45.18 7.63 -16.97
N ARG A 425 -45.59 8.80 -17.45
CA ARG A 425 -44.71 9.71 -18.19
C ARG A 425 -43.51 10.13 -17.33
N GLY A 426 -42.34 9.59 -17.64
CA GLY A 426 -41.09 9.89 -16.93
C GLY A 426 -40.86 9.07 -15.67
N TRP A 427 -41.72 8.09 -15.36
CA TRP A 427 -41.59 7.20 -14.19
C TRP A 427 -41.25 5.78 -14.63
N ILE A 428 -40.43 5.12 -13.83
CA ILE A 428 -39.99 3.74 -14.07
C ILE A 428 -40.04 2.91 -12.79
N ARG A 429 -40.21 1.60 -12.97
CA ARG A 429 -40.05 0.56 -11.94
C ARG A 429 -39.20 -0.58 -12.47
N VAL A 430 -38.75 -1.48 -11.60
CA VAL A 430 -38.01 -2.69 -12.01
C VAL A 430 -38.97 -3.61 -12.78
N ALA A 431 -38.59 -4.00 -14.00
CA ALA A 431 -39.44 -4.84 -14.85
C ALA A 431 -39.77 -6.18 -14.18
N GLY A 432 -41.01 -6.65 -14.33
CA GLY A 432 -41.46 -7.93 -13.76
C GLY A 432 -41.83 -7.89 -12.27
N THR A 433 -41.78 -6.73 -11.61
CA THR A 433 -42.26 -6.57 -10.22
C THR A 433 -43.75 -6.23 -10.13
N SER A 434 -44.48 -6.19 -11.26
CA SER A 434 -45.90 -5.85 -11.31
C SER A 434 -46.71 -6.67 -10.29
N PRO A 435 -47.66 -6.07 -9.53
CA PRO A 435 -48.47 -6.78 -8.54
C PRO A 435 -49.32 -7.93 -9.13
N THR A 436 -49.34 -8.11 -10.45
CA THR A 436 -50.07 -9.17 -11.16
C THR A 436 -49.23 -10.39 -11.56
N GLY A 437 -47.93 -10.46 -11.22
CA GLY A 437 -47.18 -11.73 -11.18
C GLY A 437 -46.95 -12.50 -12.49
N GLU A 438 -47.19 -11.90 -13.66
CA GLU A 438 -46.89 -12.55 -14.96
C GLU A 438 -45.68 -11.89 -15.62
N ALA A 439 -44.61 -12.67 -15.83
CA ALA A 439 -43.47 -12.25 -16.64
C ALA A 439 -43.86 -12.31 -18.12
N GLU A 440 -44.35 -11.20 -18.67
CA GLU A 440 -44.69 -11.14 -20.09
C GLU A 440 -43.44 -11.31 -20.99
N PRO A 441 -43.55 -12.02 -22.12
CA PRO A 441 -42.47 -12.15 -23.09
C PRO A 441 -42.05 -10.78 -23.63
N TYR A 442 -40.73 -10.54 -23.74
CA TYR A 442 -40.18 -9.27 -24.20
C TYR A 442 -40.73 -8.88 -25.58
N GLN A 443 -41.47 -7.76 -25.64
CA GLN A 443 -41.94 -7.18 -26.91
C GLN A 443 -40.95 -6.09 -27.39
N PRO A 444 -40.29 -6.26 -28.56
CA PRO A 444 -39.40 -5.25 -29.09
C PRO A 444 -40.18 -3.99 -29.49
N ARG A 445 -39.59 -2.80 -29.26
CA ARG A 445 -40.21 -1.50 -29.64
C ARG A 445 -40.48 -1.34 -31.15
N LYS A 446 -39.74 -2.05 -31.98
CA LYS A 446 -39.82 -2.00 -33.45
C LYS A 446 -39.78 -3.42 -33.98
N ASP A 447 -40.64 -3.71 -34.93
CA ASP A 447 -40.59 -4.96 -35.68
C ASP A 447 -39.32 -5.01 -36.55
N VAL A 448 -38.91 -6.21 -36.98
CA VAL A 448 -37.78 -6.36 -37.91
C VAL A 448 -38.02 -5.62 -39.24
N SER A 449 -39.27 -5.49 -39.67
CA SER A 449 -39.66 -4.68 -40.85
C SER A 449 -39.57 -3.17 -40.64
N GLU A 450 -39.37 -2.71 -39.40
CA GLU A 450 -39.14 -1.30 -39.05
C GLU A 450 -37.69 -1.05 -38.60
N THR A 451 -36.84 -2.08 -38.72
CA THR A 451 -35.45 -2.06 -38.26
C THR A 451 -34.49 -1.78 -39.40
N ARG A 452 -33.67 -0.73 -39.26
CA ARG A 452 -32.65 -0.35 -40.26
C ARG A 452 -31.78 -1.53 -40.68
N ARG A 453 -31.38 -1.56 -41.95
CA ARG A 453 -30.48 -2.55 -42.54
C ARG A 453 -30.96 -4.00 -42.45
N SER A 454 -32.19 -4.24 -42.03
CA SER A 454 -32.80 -5.57 -42.05
C SER A 454 -33.73 -5.68 -43.24
N PHE A 455 -33.49 -6.67 -44.10
CA PHE A 455 -34.20 -6.84 -45.38
C PHE A 455 -34.75 -8.26 -45.53
N ARG A 456 -35.97 -8.36 -46.05
CA ARG A 456 -36.69 -9.61 -46.25
C ARG A 456 -36.24 -10.32 -47.52
N SER A 457 -35.82 -11.56 -47.40
CA SER A 457 -35.47 -12.43 -48.51
C SER A 457 -36.73 -13.05 -49.16
N ARG A 458 -36.61 -13.61 -50.37
CA ARG A 458 -37.76 -14.20 -51.10
C ARG A 458 -38.37 -15.40 -50.38
N ASP A 459 -37.56 -16.11 -49.60
CA ASP A 459 -37.92 -17.18 -48.68
C ASP A 459 -38.59 -16.66 -47.38
N GLY A 460 -38.84 -15.35 -47.29
CA GLY A 460 -39.52 -14.72 -46.16
C GLY A 460 -38.61 -14.40 -44.97
N ARG A 461 -37.36 -14.90 -44.94
CA ARG A 461 -36.41 -14.66 -43.85
C ARG A 461 -35.87 -13.24 -43.86
N TRP A 462 -35.64 -12.67 -42.69
CA TRP A 462 -34.98 -11.37 -42.58
C TRP A 462 -33.47 -11.53 -42.46
N TRP A 463 -32.74 -10.66 -43.15
CA TRP A 463 -31.29 -10.63 -43.19
C TRP A 463 -30.81 -9.24 -42.77
N HIS A 464 -29.84 -9.19 -41.86
CA HIS A 464 -29.24 -7.94 -41.41
C HIS A 464 -27.95 -7.65 -42.16
N ARG A 465 -27.83 -6.45 -42.74
CA ARG A 465 -26.64 -5.98 -43.43
C ARG A 465 -25.65 -5.34 -42.45
N VAL A 466 -24.44 -5.89 -42.43
CA VAL A 466 -23.27 -5.32 -41.79
C VAL A 466 -22.38 -4.69 -42.86
N ASP A 467 -22.02 -3.43 -42.65
CA ASP A 467 -21.05 -2.72 -43.49
C ASP A 467 -19.65 -2.97 -42.91
N VAL A 468 -18.77 -3.60 -43.68
CA VAL A 468 -17.43 -4.01 -43.24
C VAL A 468 -16.55 -2.78 -43.04
N ASN A 469 -15.87 -2.73 -41.90
CA ASN A 469 -15.00 -1.63 -41.50
C ASN A 469 -13.73 -2.18 -40.79
N ALA A 470 -12.80 -1.30 -40.45
CA ALA A 470 -11.54 -1.65 -39.81
C ALA A 470 -11.70 -2.43 -38.48
N GLU A 471 -12.74 -2.16 -37.70
CA GLU A 471 -12.99 -2.83 -36.42
C GLU A 471 -13.43 -4.28 -36.61
N HIS A 472 -14.31 -4.52 -37.59
CA HIS A 472 -14.73 -5.88 -37.95
C HIS A 472 -13.53 -6.73 -38.40
N LEU A 473 -12.64 -6.16 -39.21
CA LEU A 473 -11.44 -6.86 -39.72
C LEU A 473 -10.40 -7.14 -38.62
N ARG A 474 -10.34 -6.31 -37.57
CA ARG A 474 -9.51 -6.57 -36.37
C ARG A 474 -10.13 -7.57 -35.40
N GLY A 475 -11.42 -7.85 -35.52
CA GLY A 475 -12.14 -8.84 -34.72
C GLY A 475 -12.89 -8.29 -33.51
N SER A 476 -13.31 -7.03 -33.57
CA SER A 476 -14.26 -6.48 -32.61
C SER A 476 -15.67 -7.04 -32.87
N GLY A 477 -16.44 -7.26 -31.79
CA GLY A 477 -17.87 -7.54 -31.90
C GLY A 477 -18.67 -6.31 -32.33
N SER A 478 -19.90 -6.52 -32.81
CA SER A 478 -20.74 -5.48 -33.42
C SER A 478 -22.09 -5.36 -32.73
N PRO A 479 -22.64 -4.14 -32.58
CA PRO A 479 -24.00 -3.97 -32.09
C PRO A 479 -25.01 -4.51 -33.10
N LEU A 480 -26.04 -5.20 -32.61
CA LEU A 480 -27.18 -5.67 -33.41
C LEU A 480 -28.45 -4.88 -33.05
N PRO A 481 -29.30 -4.51 -34.03
CA PRO A 481 -30.57 -3.87 -33.72
C PRO A 481 -31.52 -4.78 -32.94
N THR A 482 -32.25 -4.19 -31.99
CA THR A 482 -33.18 -4.93 -31.11
C THR A 482 -34.28 -5.65 -31.87
N GLY A 483 -34.85 -5.04 -32.93
CA GLY A 483 -35.91 -5.69 -33.72
C GLY A 483 -35.41 -6.89 -34.51
N PHE A 484 -34.15 -6.86 -34.97
CA PHE A 484 -33.54 -8.03 -35.62
C PHE A 484 -33.19 -9.13 -34.61
N ALA A 485 -32.63 -8.77 -33.45
CA ALA A 485 -32.35 -9.75 -32.40
C ALA A 485 -33.62 -10.42 -31.87
N ALA A 486 -34.71 -9.67 -31.71
CA ALA A 486 -36.01 -10.22 -31.34
C ALA A 486 -36.59 -11.14 -32.43
N TYR A 487 -36.39 -10.81 -33.72
CA TYR A 487 -36.73 -11.70 -34.83
C TYR A 487 -35.97 -13.04 -34.78
N LEU A 488 -34.72 -13.05 -34.27
CA LEU A 488 -33.97 -14.28 -34.00
C LEU A 488 -34.45 -15.03 -32.74
N GLY A 489 -35.56 -14.61 -32.12
CA GLY A 489 -36.10 -15.22 -30.91
C GLY A 489 -35.36 -14.81 -29.63
N MET A 490 -34.47 -13.82 -29.68
CA MET A 490 -33.73 -13.38 -28.50
C MET A 490 -34.54 -12.40 -27.65
N ALA A 491 -34.30 -12.45 -26.34
CA ALA A 491 -34.79 -11.51 -25.35
C ALA A 491 -33.61 -11.01 -24.48
N PRO A 492 -33.77 -9.89 -23.75
CA PRO A 492 -32.80 -9.44 -22.76
C PRO A 492 -32.45 -10.53 -21.74
N GLY A 493 -31.16 -10.69 -21.44
CA GLY A 493 -30.59 -11.80 -20.67
C GLY A 493 -30.29 -13.06 -21.50
N GLY A 494 -30.78 -13.12 -22.75
CA GLY A 494 -30.59 -14.24 -23.64
C GLY A 494 -29.24 -14.24 -24.36
N GLN A 495 -28.79 -15.44 -24.72
CA GLN A 495 -27.63 -15.69 -25.56
C GLN A 495 -28.02 -16.69 -26.65
N LEU A 496 -27.58 -16.42 -27.87
CA LEU A 496 -27.73 -17.27 -29.04
C LEU A 496 -26.33 -17.52 -29.61
N THR A 497 -25.90 -18.78 -29.63
CA THR A 497 -24.65 -19.16 -30.30
C THR A 497 -25.01 -19.64 -31.70
N ALA A 498 -24.46 -18.98 -32.72
CA ALA A 498 -24.68 -19.34 -34.12
C ALA A 498 -23.41 -19.95 -34.71
N SER A 499 -23.50 -21.18 -35.19
CA SER A 499 -22.33 -21.91 -35.70
C SER A 499 -21.99 -21.52 -37.13
N THR A 500 -20.69 -21.42 -37.44
CA THR A 500 -20.17 -21.24 -38.81
C THR A 500 -19.05 -22.25 -39.06
N PRO A 501 -18.72 -22.56 -40.34
CA PRO A 501 -17.53 -23.35 -40.67
C PRO A 501 -16.21 -22.79 -40.10
N SER A 502 -16.17 -21.49 -39.85
CA SER A 502 -15.00 -20.72 -39.40
C SER A 502 -14.99 -20.45 -37.88
N GLY A 503 -15.92 -21.06 -37.14
CA GLY A 503 -16.06 -20.95 -35.68
C GLY A 503 -17.40 -20.36 -35.23
N ASP A 504 -17.75 -20.57 -33.97
CA ASP A 504 -19.01 -20.08 -33.42
C ASP A 504 -19.02 -18.56 -33.22
N VAL A 505 -20.14 -17.94 -33.57
CA VAL A 505 -20.41 -16.51 -33.33
C VAL A 505 -21.49 -16.40 -32.26
N VAL A 506 -21.11 -15.85 -31.11
CA VAL A 506 -22.03 -15.65 -29.99
C VAL A 506 -22.75 -14.31 -30.13
N ILE A 507 -24.08 -14.32 -30.12
CA ILE A 507 -24.92 -13.14 -29.97
C ILE A 507 -25.42 -13.11 -28.53
N SER A 508 -25.19 -12.02 -27.80
CA SER A 508 -25.62 -11.86 -26.42
C SER A 508 -26.44 -10.58 -26.25
N TRP A 509 -27.43 -10.61 -25.36
CA TRP A 509 -28.28 -9.47 -25.08
C TRP A 509 -28.25 -9.12 -23.59
N HIS A 510 -27.38 -8.19 -23.21
CA HIS A 510 -27.37 -7.64 -21.85
C HIS A 510 -28.25 -6.40 -21.77
N ASN A 511 -27.70 -5.22 -22.11
CA ASN A 511 -28.47 -3.98 -22.27
C ASN A 511 -28.91 -3.73 -23.72
N GLN A 512 -28.08 -4.12 -24.67
CA GLN A 512 -28.35 -4.11 -26.11
C GLN A 512 -27.85 -5.43 -26.71
N PRO A 513 -28.43 -5.90 -27.82
CA PRO A 513 -27.92 -7.06 -28.52
C PRO A 513 -26.55 -6.75 -29.14
N THR A 514 -25.59 -7.64 -28.92
CA THR A 514 -24.25 -7.57 -29.51
C THR A 514 -23.87 -8.91 -30.08
N MET A 515 -23.34 -8.90 -31.30
CA MET A 515 -22.76 -10.06 -31.96
C MET A 515 -21.25 -10.08 -31.71
N GLY A 516 -20.72 -11.27 -31.44
CA GLY A 516 -19.28 -11.50 -31.33
C GLY A 516 -18.54 -11.24 -32.64
N SER A 517 -17.23 -11.44 -32.60
CA SER A 517 -16.38 -11.23 -33.77
C SER A 517 -16.80 -12.10 -34.95
N ILE A 518 -17.02 -11.48 -36.11
CA ILE A 518 -17.24 -12.15 -37.40
C ILE A 518 -15.97 -12.18 -38.26
N ARG A 519 -14.80 -11.88 -37.68
CA ARG A 519 -13.54 -11.77 -38.44
C ARG A 519 -13.21 -13.02 -39.24
N ASN A 520 -13.43 -14.21 -38.68
CA ASN A 520 -13.14 -15.46 -39.37
C ASN A 520 -14.05 -15.65 -40.58
N VAL A 521 -15.34 -15.32 -40.44
CA VAL A 521 -16.30 -15.31 -41.56
C VAL A 521 -15.86 -14.33 -42.64
N LEU A 522 -15.43 -13.12 -42.26
CA LEU A 522 -14.94 -12.12 -43.22
C LEU A 522 -13.67 -12.56 -43.94
N ALA A 523 -12.78 -13.30 -43.25
CA ALA A 523 -11.54 -13.81 -43.81
C ALA A 523 -11.81 -14.85 -44.92
N ASP A 524 -12.82 -15.70 -44.77
CA ASP A 524 -13.20 -16.70 -45.78
C ASP A 524 -13.61 -16.05 -47.11
N PHE A 525 -14.26 -14.89 -47.04
CA PHE A 525 -14.64 -14.11 -48.21
C PHE A 525 -13.55 -13.14 -48.70
N LYS A 526 -12.42 -13.06 -47.99
CA LYS A 526 -11.37 -12.04 -48.24
C LYS A 526 -11.93 -10.62 -48.29
N ALA A 527 -12.85 -10.32 -47.38
CA ALA A 527 -13.56 -9.05 -47.33
C ALA A 527 -12.60 -7.87 -47.03
N SER A 528 -12.92 -6.73 -47.62
CA SER A 528 -12.26 -5.43 -47.48
C SER A 528 -13.20 -4.38 -46.87
N GLU A 529 -12.65 -3.26 -46.42
CA GLU A 529 -13.47 -2.14 -45.94
C GLU A 529 -14.39 -1.61 -47.04
N GLY A 530 -15.66 -1.37 -46.69
CA GLY A 530 -16.69 -0.93 -47.64
C GLY A 530 -17.48 -2.07 -48.29
N ASP A 531 -17.08 -3.32 -48.12
CA ASP A 531 -17.90 -4.47 -48.49
C ASP A 531 -19.09 -4.63 -47.55
N HIS A 532 -20.07 -5.46 -47.95
CA HIS A 532 -21.26 -5.76 -47.18
C HIS A 532 -21.39 -7.26 -46.92
N VAL A 533 -21.81 -7.61 -45.71
CA VAL A 533 -22.21 -8.98 -45.39
C VAL A 533 -23.62 -8.97 -44.83
N PHE A 534 -24.48 -9.80 -45.41
CA PHE A 534 -25.83 -10.03 -44.92
C PHE A 534 -25.82 -11.29 -44.05
N LEU A 535 -26.39 -11.19 -42.86
CA LEU A 535 -26.38 -12.23 -41.85
C LEU A 535 -27.80 -12.61 -41.43
N THR A 536 -28.04 -13.89 -41.22
CA THR A 536 -29.24 -14.40 -40.52
C THR A 536 -28.89 -15.71 -39.83
N VAL A 537 -29.72 -16.17 -38.90
CA VAL A 537 -29.54 -17.47 -38.23
C VAL A 537 -30.61 -18.43 -38.73
N SER A 538 -30.22 -19.64 -39.09
CA SER A 538 -31.16 -20.69 -39.47
C SER A 538 -31.91 -21.23 -38.24
N ASP A 539 -33.03 -21.90 -38.46
CA ASP A 539 -33.77 -22.57 -37.37
C ASP A 539 -32.92 -23.65 -36.66
N GLY A 540 -31.86 -24.15 -37.33
CA GLY A 540 -30.88 -25.09 -36.79
C GLY A 540 -29.70 -24.44 -36.05
N GLY A 541 -29.70 -23.12 -35.87
CA GLY A 541 -28.63 -22.39 -35.17
C GLY A 541 -27.39 -22.11 -36.00
N GLU A 542 -27.43 -22.27 -37.32
CA GLU A 542 -26.30 -21.93 -38.20
C GLU A 542 -26.35 -20.45 -38.59
N LEU A 543 -25.22 -19.76 -38.56
CA LEU A 543 -25.11 -18.39 -39.08
C LEU A 543 -24.97 -18.44 -40.61
N LEU A 544 -26.06 -18.11 -41.29
CA LEU A 544 -26.09 -18.00 -42.74
C LEU A 544 -25.56 -16.64 -43.17
N THR A 545 -24.65 -16.63 -44.14
CA THR A 545 -23.98 -15.41 -44.59
C THR A 545 -24.06 -15.25 -46.10
N ARG A 546 -24.24 -14.01 -46.56
CA ARG A 546 -24.15 -13.63 -47.97
C ARG A 546 -23.22 -12.44 -48.10
N TYR A 547 -22.08 -12.67 -48.74
CA TYR A 547 -21.11 -11.64 -49.02
C TYR A 547 -21.47 -10.86 -50.29
N LEU A 548 -21.26 -9.54 -50.24
CA LEU A 548 -21.46 -8.62 -51.34
C LEU A 548 -20.32 -7.59 -51.34
N PRO A 549 -19.44 -7.55 -52.36
CA PRO A 549 -18.35 -6.58 -52.40
C PRO A 549 -18.88 -5.15 -52.52
N ALA A 550 -18.02 -4.15 -52.34
CA ALA A 550 -18.38 -2.75 -52.52
C ALA A 550 -18.98 -2.49 -53.92
N ALA A 551 -20.00 -1.63 -53.99
CA ALA A 551 -20.67 -1.32 -55.24
C ALA A 551 -19.69 -0.71 -56.27
N PRO A 552 -19.71 -1.15 -57.55
CA PRO A 552 -18.90 -0.57 -58.60
C PRO A 552 -19.07 0.94 -58.76
N VAL A 553 -17.98 1.62 -59.08
CA VAL A 553 -17.98 3.06 -59.40
C VAL A 553 -18.84 3.30 -60.64
N GLY A 554 -19.70 4.31 -60.60
CA GLY A 554 -20.57 4.67 -61.73
C GLY A 554 -21.90 3.91 -61.79
N MET A 555 -22.22 3.07 -60.80
CA MET A 555 -23.54 2.44 -60.69
C MET A 555 -24.65 3.51 -60.58
N PRO A 556 -25.76 3.40 -61.34
CA PRO A 556 -26.89 4.33 -61.25
C PRO A 556 -27.45 4.40 -59.81
N PRO A 557 -27.98 5.55 -59.37
CA PRO A 557 -28.44 5.73 -57.99
C PRO A 557 -29.45 4.67 -57.52
N VAL A 558 -30.51 4.39 -58.30
CA VAL A 558 -31.50 3.36 -57.92
C VAL A 558 -30.89 1.96 -57.79
N ASN A 559 -29.94 1.61 -58.67
CA ASN A 559 -29.22 0.35 -58.58
C ASN A 559 -28.33 0.30 -57.33
N ARG A 560 -27.76 1.43 -56.93
CA ARG A 560 -26.96 1.54 -55.71
C ARG A 560 -27.81 1.38 -54.44
N ALA A 561 -29.03 1.93 -54.44
CA ALA A 561 -30.02 1.68 -53.39
C ALA A 561 -30.40 0.19 -53.31
N LEU A 562 -30.65 -0.45 -54.46
CA LEU A 562 -30.94 -1.89 -54.55
C LEU A 562 -29.75 -2.76 -54.12
N TYR A 563 -28.54 -2.33 -54.44
CA TYR A 563 -27.31 -3.02 -54.05
C TYR A 563 -27.17 -3.09 -52.54
N LEU A 564 -27.48 -1.99 -51.85
CA LEU A 564 -27.48 -1.88 -50.39
C LEU A 564 -28.53 -2.75 -49.67
N ILE A 565 -29.49 -3.34 -50.40
CA ILE A 565 -30.44 -4.32 -49.86
C ILE A 565 -30.18 -5.75 -50.37
N GLY A 566 -29.02 -5.96 -51.01
CA GLY A 566 -28.59 -7.26 -51.53
C GLY A 566 -29.23 -7.66 -52.85
N TYR A 567 -29.67 -6.69 -53.67
CA TYR A 567 -30.22 -6.92 -55.00
C TYR A 567 -29.27 -6.36 -56.08
N THR A 568 -28.69 -7.23 -56.89
CA THR A 568 -27.60 -6.89 -57.82
C THR A 568 -28.02 -6.85 -59.29
N ALA A 569 -29.23 -7.31 -59.62
CA ALA A 569 -29.71 -7.29 -61.00
C ALA A 569 -30.08 -5.86 -61.44
N PRO A 570 -29.89 -5.52 -62.74
CA PRO A 570 -30.34 -4.25 -63.27
C PRO A 570 -31.88 -4.17 -63.25
N VAL A 571 -32.41 -2.97 -63.03
CA VAL A 571 -33.84 -2.67 -63.12
C VAL A 571 -34.10 -1.77 -64.31
N SER A 572 -35.26 -1.94 -64.93
CA SER A 572 -35.65 -1.21 -66.13
C SER A 572 -36.18 0.20 -65.84
N SER A 573 -36.58 0.48 -64.59
CA SER A 573 -37.11 1.77 -64.16
C SER A 573 -36.94 2.01 -62.65
N GLU A 574 -37.02 3.28 -62.24
CA GLU A 574 -37.01 3.65 -60.83
C GLU A 574 -38.22 3.10 -60.06
N LEU A 575 -39.39 3.03 -60.72
CA LEU A 575 -40.61 2.48 -60.14
C LEU A 575 -40.46 0.98 -59.79
N GLU A 576 -39.82 0.21 -60.67
CA GLU A 576 -39.48 -1.19 -60.41
C GLU A 576 -38.53 -1.32 -59.21
N GLY A 577 -37.51 -0.46 -59.15
CA GLY A 577 -36.59 -0.43 -58.02
C GLY A 577 -37.26 -0.11 -56.68
N LEU A 578 -38.16 0.89 -56.65
CA LEU A 578 -38.92 1.24 -55.45
C LEU A 578 -39.84 0.12 -54.98
N ARG A 579 -40.51 -0.60 -55.90
CA ARG A 579 -41.31 -1.78 -55.55
C ARG A 579 -40.47 -2.88 -54.91
N LEU A 580 -39.30 -3.16 -55.49
CA LEU A 580 -38.36 -4.14 -54.92
C LEU A 580 -37.86 -3.74 -53.54
N ILE A 581 -37.54 -2.45 -53.33
CA ILE A 581 -37.15 -1.93 -52.02
C ILE A 581 -38.30 -2.08 -51.02
N GLY A 582 -39.52 -1.69 -51.40
CA GLY A 582 -40.72 -1.83 -50.58
C GLY A 582 -40.97 -3.26 -50.12
N ALA A 583 -40.95 -4.23 -51.04
CA ALA A 583 -41.10 -5.64 -50.73
C ALA A 583 -40.01 -6.15 -49.76
N ARG A 584 -38.76 -5.69 -49.95
CA ARG A 584 -37.61 -6.03 -49.11
C ARG A 584 -37.68 -5.42 -47.71
N ILE A 585 -38.45 -4.36 -47.50
CA ILE A 585 -38.70 -3.77 -46.16
C ILE A 585 -40.10 -4.14 -45.63
N GLY A 586 -40.74 -5.16 -46.21
CA GLY A 586 -41.98 -5.74 -45.69
C GLY A 586 -43.24 -4.96 -46.03
N MET A 587 -43.19 -4.08 -47.03
CA MET A 587 -44.38 -3.35 -47.50
C MET A 587 -45.16 -4.15 -48.56
N PRO A 588 -46.47 -3.91 -48.71
CA PRO A 588 -47.27 -4.48 -49.79
C PRO A 588 -46.79 -4.03 -51.18
N ASP A 589 -47.00 -4.86 -52.21
CA ASP A 589 -46.63 -4.54 -53.60
C ASP A 589 -47.39 -3.33 -54.17
N THR A 590 -48.47 -2.90 -53.51
CA THR A 590 -49.26 -1.71 -53.85
C THR A 590 -48.71 -0.41 -53.27
N ALA A 591 -47.63 -0.45 -52.49
CA ALA A 591 -47.08 0.73 -51.83
C ALA A 591 -46.54 1.77 -52.83
N GLY A 592 -46.93 3.02 -52.62
CA GLY A 592 -46.50 4.16 -53.43
C GLY A 592 -45.09 4.66 -53.09
N ARG A 593 -44.51 5.49 -53.96
CA ARG A 593 -43.17 6.09 -53.77
C ARG A 593 -43.01 6.75 -52.39
N GLU A 594 -43.93 7.65 -52.03
CA GLU A 594 -43.83 8.41 -50.78
C GLU A 594 -43.92 7.53 -49.53
N GLU A 595 -44.71 6.45 -49.58
CA GLU A 595 -44.83 5.51 -48.47
C GLU A 595 -43.52 4.75 -48.25
N VAL A 596 -42.87 4.30 -49.33
CA VAL A 596 -41.56 3.62 -49.27
C VAL A 596 -40.50 4.57 -48.72
N LEU A 597 -40.47 5.82 -49.21
CA LEU A 597 -39.51 6.82 -48.71
C LEU A 597 -39.77 7.16 -47.24
N SER A 598 -41.03 7.33 -46.81
CA SER A 598 -41.37 7.55 -45.39
C SER A 598 -40.92 6.38 -44.52
N ARG A 599 -41.18 5.15 -44.95
CA ARG A 599 -40.77 3.94 -44.23
C ARG A 599 -39.25 3.87 -44.08
N LEU A 600 -38.48 4.19 -45.13
CA LEU A 600 -37.01 4.24 -45.05
C LEU A 600 -36.52 5.32 -44.08
N ARG A 601 -37.19 6.49 -44.02
CA ARG A 601 -36.88 7.55 -43.05
C ARG A 601 -37.12 7.10 -41.61
N GLU A 602 -38.26 6.47 -41.34
CA GLU A 602 -38.65 5.95 -40.02
C GLU A 602 -37.73 4.82 -39.53
N ARG A 603 -37.31 3.95 -40.46
CA ARG A 603 -36.32 2.91 -40.22
C ARG A 603 -34.94 3.49 -39.91
N GLY A 604 -34.58 4.61 -40.55
CA GLY A 604 -33.27 5.25 -40.44
C GLY A 604 -32.27 4.80 -41.51
N ASP A 605 -32.75 4.24 -42.63
CA ASP A 605 -31.96 3.78 -43.78
C ASP A 605 -31.56 4.98 -44.68
N ARG A 606 -30.83 5.94 -44.09
CA ARG A 606 -30.44 7.20 -44.76
C ARG A 606 -29.50 7.02 -45.95
N ASP A 607 -28.68 5.98 -45.88
CA ASP A 607 -27.76 5.58 -46.94
C ASP A 607 -28.49 5.11 -48.21
N ILE A 608 -29.65 4.48 -48.05
CA ILE A 608 -30.52 4.09 -49.17
C ILE A 608 -31.26 5.32 -49.72
N LEU A 609 -31.82 6.15 -48.82
CA LEU A 609 -32.54 7.37 -49.19
C LEU A 609 -31.70 8.32 -50.04
N GLY A 610 -30.41 8.50 -49.71
CA GLY A 610 -29.50 9.38 -50.43
C GLY A 610 -29.34 9.05 -51.92
N PHE A 611 -29.64 7.81 -52.34
CA PHE A 611 -29.62 7.40 -53.75
C PHE A 611 -30.97 7.48 -54.45
N LEU A 612 -32.06 7.74 -53.72
CA LEU A 612 -33.42 7.84 -54.26
C LEU A 612 -33.89 9.30 -54.43
N GLY A 613 -32.98 10.26 -54.26
CA GLY A 613 -33.24 11.70 -54.43
C GLY A 613 -34.12 12.30 -53.34
N ALA A 614 -34.03 11.78 -52.11
CA ALA A 614 -34.88 12.15 -50.96
C ALA A 614 -34.08 12.58 -49.73
#